data_AF-A0A7C2Q6W8-F1
#
_entry.id   AF-A0A7C2Q6W8-F1
#
_cell.length_a   1.000
_cell.length_b   1.000
_cell.length_c   1.000
_cell.angle_alpha   90.00
_cell.angle_beta   90.00
_cell.angle_gamma   90.00
#
_symmetry.space_group_name_H-M   'P 1'
#
loop_
_entity.id
_entity.type
_entity.pdbx_description
1 polymer ?
#
loop_
_entity_poly.entity_id
_entity_poly.type
_entity_poly.pdbx_seq_one_letter_code
_entity_poly.pdbx_strand_id
1 'polypeptide(L)'
;MEKRISEEIIRLVANLFIYGKVYRKTCEILGVKGSTRLAILTLEPPLHLPLVRLKGLLGLIPGQNEERYYHKLRKSLAQCATNLYINTKRGVSVSNEVAEVVNLLPERQAIYRLQLIILKALWIAYLMTVKPLAGE
;
A
#
# COMPACT_ATOMS: atom_id res chain seq x y z
N MET A 1 13.69 -17.60 12.17
CA MET A 1 14.64 -16.80 11.38
C MET A 1 13.94 -15.67 10.60
N GLU A 2 12.80 -15.92 9.95
CA GLU A 2 12.06 -14.92 9.15
C GLU A 2 11.48 -13.72 9.93
N LYS A 3 11.08 -13.92 11.20
CA LYS A 3 10.52 -12.85 12.04
C LYS A 3 11.52 -11.74 12.32
N ARG A 4 12.79 -12.10 12.59
CA ARG A 4 13.87 -11.15 12.89
C ARG A 4 14.19 -10.26 11.69
N ILE A 5 14.21 -10.84 10.48
CA ILE A 5 14.41 -10.09 9.22
C ILE A 5 13.24 -9.15 8.96
N SER A 6 12.00 -9.61 9.20
CA SER A 6 10.80 -8.78 9.02
C SER A 6 10.80 -7.55 9.94
N GLU A 7 11.12 -7.74 11.21
CA GLU A 7 11.25 -6.67 12.20
C GLU A 7 12.36 -5.68 11.82
N GLU A 8 13.47 -6.19 11.30
CA GLU A 8 14.60 -5.35 10.86
C GLU A 8 14.25 -4.51 9.63
N ILE A 9 13.55 -5.07 8.63
CA ILE A 9 13.04 -4.30 7.47
C ILE A 9 12.10 -3.19 7.94
N ILE A 10 11.15 -3.50 8.83
CA ILE A 10 10.22 -2.50 9.37
C ILE A 10 11.00 -1.42 10.11
N ARG A 11 11.99 -1.78 10.92
CA ARG A 11 12.83 -0.83 11.66
C ARG A 11 13.60 0.10 10.70
N LEU A 12 14.22 -0.46 9.67
CA LEU A 12 14.96 0.30 8.67
C LEU A 12 14.05 1.30 7.95
N VAL A 13 12.88 0.86 7.48
CA VAL A 13 11.90 1.72 6.79
C VAL A 13 11.36 2.79 7.73
N ALA A 14 10.99 2.41 8.96
CA ALA A 14 10.42 3.33 9.95
C ALA A 14 11.37 4.46 10.35
N ASN A 15 12.68 4.25 10.22
CA ASN A 15 13.73 5.23 10.52
C ASN A 15 14.05 6.17 9.36
N LEU A 16 13.53 5.94 8.15
CA LEU A 16 13.69 6.88 7.04
C LEU A 16 12.84 8.12 7.26
N PHE A 17 13.41 9.31 7.08
CA PHE A 17 12.75 10.58 7.43
C PHE A 17 11.37 10.78 6.78
N ILE A 18 11.30 10.66 5.45
CA ILE A 18 10.04 10.77 4.71
C ILE A 18 9.31 9.43 4.72
N TYR A 19 9.95 8.37 4.24
CA TYR A 19 9.30 7.08 4.01
C TYR A 19 8.84 6.38 5.30
N GLY A 20 9.50 6.61 6.44
CA GLY A 20 9.06 6.10 7.72
C GLY A 20 7.77 6.77 8.21
N LYS A 21 7.56 8.06 7.91
CA LYS A 21 6.30 8.77 8.17
C LYS A 21 5.19 8.29 7.22
N VAL A 22 5.51 8.12 5.94
CA VAL A 22 4.57 7.57 4.95
C VAL A 22 4.11 6.16 5.36
N TYR A 23 5.05 5.30 5.74
CA TYR A 23 4.75 3.94 6.20
C TYR A 23 3.79 3.94 7.40
N ARG A 24 4.11 4.71 8.45
CA ARG A 24 3.26 4.80 9.66
C ARG A 24 1.86 5.31 9.36
N LYS A 25 1.74 6.41 8.61
CA LYS A 25 0.44 6.96 8.19
C LYS A 25 -0.35 5.98 7.32
N THR A 26 0.32 5.23 6.44
CA THR A 26 -0.35 4.23 5.61
C THR A 26 -0.88 3.07 6.47
N CYS A 27 -0.10 2.62 7.45
CA CYS A 27 -0.55 1.64 8.45
C CYS A 27 -1.80 2.14 9.20
N GLU A 28 -1.80 3.41 9.63
CA GLU A 28 -2.93 4.04 10.31
C GLU A 28 -4.19 4.07 9.43
N ILE A 29 -4.07 4.56 8.18
CA ILE A 29 -5.19 4.64 7.22
C ILE A 29 -5.80 3.26 6.96
N LEU A 30 -4.96 2.23 6.83
CA LEU A 30 -5.39 0.86 6.57
C LEU A 30 -5.81 0.10 7.85
N GLY A 31 -5.58 0.67 9.03
CA GLY A 31 -5.85 0.04 10.33
C GLY A 31 -4.97 -1.18 10.63
N VAL A 32 -3.79 -1.29 10.00
CA VAL A 32 -2.87 -2.43 10.16
C VAL A 32 -1.66 -2.06 11.02
N LYS A 33 -1.03 -3.06 11.65
CA LYS A 33 0.20 -2.88 12.44
C LYS A 33 1.33 -3.75 11.90
N GLY A 34 2.52 -3.18 11.76
CA GLY A 34 3.76 -3.94 11.52
C GLY A 34 3.78 -4.75 10.23
N SER A 35 3.18 -4.26 9.14
CA SER A 35 3.19 -4.97 7.86
C SER A 35 4.52 -4.80 7.13
N THR A 36 5.33 -5.87 7.04
CA THR A 36 6.59 -5.89 6.27
C THR A 36 6.36 -5.63 4.80
N ARG A 37 5.30 -6.21 4.22
CA ARG A 37 4.96 -6.01 2.80
C ARG A 37 4.63 -4.57 2.50
N LEU A 38 3.91 -3.91 3.41
CA LEU A 38 3.61 -2.49 3.28
C LEU A 38 4.86 -1.63 3.45
N ALA A 39 5.77 -2.01 4.35
CA ALA A 39 7.05 -1.32 4.53
C ALA A 39 7.90 -1.36 3.24
N ILE A 40 8.00 -2.53 2.60
CA ILE A 40 8.68 -2.67 1.30
C ILE A 40 7.97 -1.85 0.22
N LEU A 41 6.65 -1.99 0.11
CA LEU A 41 5.85 -1.29 -0.90
C LEU A 41 5.91 0.23 -0.75
N THR A 42 6.20 0.77 0.43
CA THR A 42 6.33 2.22 0.65
C THR A 42 7.51 2.83 -0.12
N LEU A 43 8.54 2.04 -0.43
CA LEU A 43 9.77 2.51 -1.08
C LEU A 43 9.77 2.40 -2.60
N GLU A 44 8.87 1.60 -3.18
CA GLU A 44 8.92 1.26 -4.60
C GLU A 44 8.21 2.28 -5.54
N PRO A 45 7.01 2.82 -5.23
CA PRO A 45 6.28 3.68 -6.15
C PRO A 45 6.79 5.14 -6.15
N PRO A 46 6.74 5.85 -7.30
CA PRO A 46 7.04 7.27 -7.38
C PRO A 46 5.87 8.12 -6.84
N LEU A 47 5.69 8.15 -5.51
CA LEU A 47 4.51 8.75 -4.84
C LEU A 47 4.31 10.25 -5.06
N HIS A 48 5.31 10.95 -5.60
CA HIS A 48 5.19 12.34 -6.04
C HIS A 48 4.29 12.51 -7.27
N LEU A 49 4.06 11.44 -8.05
CA LEU A 49 3.19 11.49 -9.21
C LEU A 49 1.70 11.61 -8.81
N PRO A 50 0.85 12.22 -9.65
CA PRO A 50 -0.59 12.19 -9.46
C PRO A 50 -1.14 10.76 -9.40
N LEU A 51 -2.18 10.54 -8.60
CA LEU A 51 -2.79 9.21 -8.41
C LEU A 51 -3.21 8.54 -9.74
N VAL A 52 -3.67 9.32 -10.73
CA VAL A 52 -4.01 8.79 -12.07
C VAL A 52 -2.78 8.22 -12.80
N ARG A 53 -1.62 8.88 -12.69
CA ARG A 53 -0.37 8.41 -13.29
C ARG A 53 0.14 7.17 -12.59
N LEU A 54 0.02 7.11 -11.26
CA LEU A 54 0.33 5.90 -10.48
C LEU A 54 -0.55 4.71 -10.88
N LYS A 55 -1.85 4.92 -11.08
CA LYS A 55 -2.76 3.87 -11.56
C LYS A 55 -2.36 3.37 -12.95
N GLY A 56 -1.98 4.27 -13.86
CA GLY A 56 -1.47 3.91 -15.19
C GLY A 56 -0.19 3.08 -15.10
N LEU A 57 0.81 3.57 -14.35
CA LEU A 57 2.08 2.86 -14.09
C LEU A 57 1.86 1.43 -13.58
N LEU A 58 0.79 1.20 -12.84
CA LEU A 58 0.46 -0.06 -12.20
C LEU A 58 -0.53 -0.93 -12.99
N GLY A 59 -0.96 -0.54 -14.18
CA GLY A 59 -1.93 -1.35 -14.92
C GLY A 59 -3.31 -1.37 -14.24
N LEU A 60 -3.61 -0.39 -13.38
CA LEU A 60 -4.87 -0.31 -12.62
C LEU A 60 -5.93 0.54 -13.32
N ILE A 61 -5.66 0.98 -14.55
CA ILE A 61 -6.65 1.60 -15.43
C ILE A 61 -7.11 0.54 -16.44
N PRO A 62 -8.39 0.13 -16.42
CA PRO A 62 -8.92 -0.83 -17.39
C PRO A 62 -8.71 -0.35 -18.84
N GLY A 63 -8.26 -1.25 -19.72
CA GLY A 63 -8.18 -1.01 -21.16
C GLY A 63 -7.12 -0.01 -21.64
N GLN A 64 -6.33 0.60 -20.74
CA GLN A 64 -5.43 1.70 -21.11
C GLN A 64 -3.94 1.38 -21.04
N ASN A 65 -3.57 0.16 -20.62
CA ASN A 65 -2.17 -0.12 -20.28
C ASN A 65 -1.47 -1.13 -21.20
N GLU A 66 -2.13 -1.73 -22.21
CA GLU A 66 -1.52 -2.64 -23.24
C GLU A 66 -0.32 -3.49 -22.76
N GLU A 67 -0.38 -4.05 -21.54
CA GLU A 67 0.74 -4.73 -20.85
C GLU A 67 2.00 -3.89 -20.57
N ARG A 68 2.02 -2.61 -20.97
CA ARG A 68 3.03 -1.58 -20.68
C ARG A 68 2.82 -0.96 -19.30
N TYR A 69 2.96 -1.77 -18.26
CA TYR A 69 2.98 -1.30 -16.87
C TYR A 69 4.16 -1.90 -16.10
N TYR A 70 4.46 -1.34 -14.93
CA TYR A 70 5.60 -1.78 -14.14
C TYR A 70 5.27 -3.08 -13.39
N HIS A 71 5.51 -4.21 -14.06
CA HIS A 71 5.14 -5.56 -13.62
C HIS A 71 5.62 -5.91 -12.21
N LYS A 72 6.85 -5.52 -11.86
CA LYS A 72 7.42 -5.79 -10.53
C LYS A 72 6.63 -5.10 -9.42
N LEU A 73 6.40 -3.79 -9.55
CA LEU A 73 5.63 -3.02 -8.58
C LEU A 73 4.17 -3.47 -8.53
N ARG A 74 3.59 -3.82 -9.69
CA ARG A 74 2.23 -4.38 -9.76
C ARG A 74 2.12 -5.72 -9.02
N LYS A 75 3.15 -6.56 -9.10
CA LYS A 75 3.23 -7.82 -8.34
C LYS A 75 3.38 -7.55 -6.84
N SER A 76 4.26 -6.63 -6.42
CA SER A 76 4.40 -6.24 -5.02
C SER A 76 3.09 -5.73 -4.42
N LEU A 77 2.38 -4.86 -5.14
CA LEU A 77 1.08 -4.33 -4.74
C LEU A 77 0.02 -5.43 -4.62
N ALA A 78 -0.04 -6.34 -5.60
CA ALA A 78 -0.96 -7.48 -5.57
C ALA A 78 -0.71 -8.37 -4.35
N GLN A 79 0.56 -8.69 -4.07
CA GLN A 79 0.91 -9.52 -2.91
C GLN A 79 0.58 -8.83 -1.59
N CYS A 80 0.76 -7.51 -1.50
CA CYS A 80 0.36 -6.74 -0.33
C CYS A 80 -1.18 -6.78 -0.14
N ALA A 81 -1.94 -6.60 -1.21
CA ALA A 81 -3.41 -6.68 -1.19
C ALA A 81 -3.91 -8.08 -0.83
N THR A 82 -3.33 -9.15 -1.39
CA THR A 82 -3.67 -10.53 -1.03
C THR A 82 -3.36 -10.82 0.44
N ASN A 83 -2.22 -10.34 0.95
CA ASN A 83 -1.90 -10.52 2.37
C ASN A 83 -2.87 -9.76 3.28
N LEU A 84 -3.26 -8.55 2.90
CA LEU A 84 -4.29 -7.77 3.61
C LEU A 84 -5.64 -8.50 3.62
N TYR A 85 -6.06 -9.05 2.47
CA TYR A 85 -7.29 -9.85 2.36
C TYR A 85 -7.26 -11.06 3.31
N ILE A 86 -6.19 -11.85 3.26
CA ILE A 86 -6.03 -13.06 4.11
C ILE A 86 -6.04 -12.67 5.60
N ASN A 87 -5.29 -11.64 5.99
CA ASN A 87 -5.23 -11.20 7.37
C ASN A 87 -6.59 -10.69 7.86
N THR A 88 -7.31 -9.94 7.03
CA THR A 88 -8.66 -9.47 7.35
C THR A 88 -9.62 -10.64 7.57
N LYS A 89 -9.60 -11.66 6.69
CA LYS A 89 -10.40 -12.88 6.86
C LYS A 89 -10.03 -13.69 8.12
N ARG A 90 -8.81 -13.53 8.63
CA ARG A 90 -8.32 -14.13 9.88
C ARG A 90 -8.64 -13.29 11.13
N GLY A 91 -9.41 -12.21 10.99
CA GLY A 91 -9.78 -11.34 12.11
C GLY A 91 -8.66 -10.40 12.58
N VAL A 92 -7.62 -10.19 11.76
CA VAL A 92 -6.62 -9.15 12.05
C VAL A 92 -7.27 -7.78 11.88
N SER A 93 -6.99 -6.87 12.82
CA SER A 93 -7.44 -5.48 12.78
C SER A 93 -7.11 -4.82 11.45
N VAL A 94 -8.11 -4.14 10.88
CA VAL A 94 -8.04 -3.32 9.67
C VAL A 94 -9.06 -2.18 9.79
N SER A 95 -9.00 -1.20 8.89
CA SER A 95 -10.02 -0.14 8.81
C SER A 95 -11.37 -0.67 8.31
N ASN A 96 -12.45 0.06 8.62
CA ASN A 96 -13.81 -0.30 8.18
C ASN A 96 -13.91 -0.43 6.65
N GLU A 97 -13.29 0.48 5.89
CA GLU A 97 -13.27 0.42 4.41
C GLU A 97 -12.64 -0.89 3.91
N VAL A 98 -11.54 -1.35 4.52
CA VAL A 98 -10.91 -2.62 4.18
C VAL A 98 -11.80 -3.80 4.55
N ALA A 99 -12.39 -3.77 5.76
CA ALA A 99 -13.29 -4.83 6.23
C ALA A 99 -14.53 -4.99 5.33
N GLU A 100 -15.17 -3.88 4.94
CA GLU A 100 -16.31 -3.86 4.03
C GLU A 100 -15.97 -4.49 2.68
N VAL A 101 -14.86 -4.07 2.06
CA VAL A 101 -14.41 -4.63 0.77
C VAL A 101 -14.18 -6.14 0.85
N VAL A 102 -13.55 -6.61 1.93
CA VAL A 102 -13.26 -8.04 2.13
C VAL A 102 -14.53 -8.86 2.40
N ASN A 103 -15.54 -8.26 3.04
CA ASN A 103 -16.77 -8.96 3.40
C ASN A 103 -17.83 -8.95 2.29
N LEU A 104 -17.88 -7.90 1.47
CA LEU A 104 -18.96 -7.70 0.49
C LEU A 104 -18.62 -8.17 -0.93
N LEU A 105 -17.34 -8.29 -1.29
CA LEU A 105 -16.93 -8.58 -2.66
C LEU A 105 -16.37 -10.00 -2.85
N PRO A 106 -16.55 -10.60 -4.04
CA PRO A 106 -15.83 -11.81 -4.42
C PRO A 106 -14.31 -11.59 -4.37
N GLU A 107 -13.55 -12.63 -4.01
CA GLU A 107 -12.11 -12.54 -3.72
C GLU A 107 -11.31 -11.75 -4.78
N ARG A 108 -11.47 -12.07 -6.07
CA ARG A 108 -10.74 -11.36 -7.15
C ARG A 108 -11.06 -9.87 -7.17
N GLN A 109 -12.31 -9.49 -6.96
CA GLN A 109 -12.74 -8.10 -6.95
C GLN A 109 -12.28 -7.40 -5.67
N ALA A 110 -12.36 -8.08 -4.52
CA ALA A 110 -11.86 -7.59 -3.25
C ALA A 110 -10.35 -7.29 -3.34
N ILE A 111 -9.55 -8.23 -3.82
CA ILE A 111 -8.09 -8.04 -3.98
C ILE A 111 -7.80 -6.86 -4.92
N TYR A 112 -8.51 -6.73 -6.04
CA TYR A 112 -8.32 -5.59 -6.94
C TYR A 112 -8.69 -4.25 -6.27
N ARG A 113 -9.80 -4.19 -5.53
CA ARG A 113 -10.20 -3.01 -4.76
C ARG A 113 -9.19 -2.66 -3.66
N LEU A 114 -8.65 -3.65 -2.96
CA LEU A 114 -7.62 -3.46 -1.95
C LEU A 114 -6.33 -2.89 -2.55
N GLN A 115 -5.94 -3.28 -3.77
CA GLN A 115 -4.81 -2.65 -4.45
C GLN A 115 -5.01 -1.14 -4.67
N LEU A 116 -6.23 -0.74 -5.06
CA LEU A 116 -6.57 0.67 -5.22
C LEU A 116 -6.56 1.43 -3.89
N ILE A 117 -7.08 0.82 -2.82
CA ILE A 117 -7.10 1.39 -1.47
C ILE A 117 -5.67 1.56 -0.95
N ILE A 118 -4.82 0.54 -1.06
CA ILE A 118 -3.41 0.60 -0.63
C ILE A 118 -2.67 1.71 -1.39
N LEU A 119 -2.83 1.77 -2.72
CA LEU A 119 -2.18 2.81 -3.53
C LEU A 119 -2.65 4.22 -3.13
N LYS A 120 -3.95 4.40 -2.92
CA LYS A 120 -4.53 5.67 -2.47
C LYS A 120 -4.01 6.06 -1.08
N ALA A 121 -3.94 5.10 -0.15
CA ALA A 121 -3.44 5.33 1.20
C ALA A 121 -1.96 5.76 1.18
N LEU A 122 -1.11 5.08 0.41
CA LEU A 122 0.30 5.46 0.22
C LEU A 122 0.43 6.88 -0.34
N TRP A 123 -0.35 7.22 -1.36
CA TRP A 123 -0.34 8.54 -1.98
C TRP A 123 -0.79 9.64 -1.01
N ILE A 124 -1.89 9.42 -0.27
CA ILE A 124 -2.37 10.34 0.77
C ILE A 124 -1.30 10.52 1.86
N ALA A 125 -0.73 9.42 2.35
CA ALA A 125 0.30 9.44 3.39
C ALA A 125 1.55 10.22 2.93
N TYR A 126 1.95 10.06 1.67
CA TYR A 126 3.04 10.83 1.07
C TYR A 126 2.70 12.33 1.04
N LEU A 127 1.55 12.72 0.50
CA LEU A 127 1.13 14.12 0.44
C LEU A 127 1.05 14.78 1.83
N MET A 128 0.51 14.07 2.81
CA MET A 128 0.46 14.56 4.21
C MET A 128 1.86 14.70 4.83
N THR A 129 2.86 13.97 4.32
CA THR A 129 4.23 14.03 4.81
C THR A 129 5.03 15.16 4.15
N VAL A 130 4.83 15.39 2.85
CA VAL A 130 5.60 16.40 2.10
C VAL A 130 4.98 17.80 2.14
N LYS A 131 3.64 17.94 2.27
CA LYS A 131 2.99 19.26 2.37
C LYS A 131 3.55 20.14 3.50
N PRO A 132 3.77 19.62 4.73
CA PRO A 132 4.37 20.40 5.81
C PRO A 132 5.84 20.79 5.58
N LEU A 133 6.53 20.15 4.62
CA LEU A 133 7.94 20.42 4.30
C LEU A 133 8.10 21.44 3.16
N ALA A 134 7.01 21.78 2.47
CA ALA A 134 6.98 22.74 1.37
C ALA A 134 6.61 24.16 1.82
N GLY A 135 6.57 24.40 3.14
CA GLY A 135 6.26 25.67 3.76
C GLY A 135 7.19 25.96 4.94
N GLU A 136 8.42 26.35 4.60
CA GLU A 136 9.26 27.35 5.28
C GLU A 136 9.81 28.27 4.19
#